data_AF-A0A3B3BMP8-F1
#
_entry.id   AF-A0A3B3BMP8-F1
#
_cell.length_a   1.000
_cell.length_b   1.000
_cell.length_c   1.000
_cell.angle_alpha   90.00
_cell.angle_beta   90.00
_cell.angle_gamma   90.00
#
_symmetry.space_group_name_H-M   'P 1'
#
loop_
_entity.id
_entity.type
_entity.pdbx_description
1 polymer ?
#
loop_
_entity_poly.entity_id
_entity_poly.type
_entity_poly.pdbx_seq_one_letter_code
_entity_poly.pdbx_strand_id
1 'polypeptide(L)'
;NNSLAEHTVFFVMGFCSPGVIQCTQYKPVPDEEPNSTDVEETLLKIKRNDPDLVEVNLNNIKNIPVPTLKAYAEALMKNSVVERFSIVGTRSNDPVAFALAEMLKVNVTLKSLNVESNFITGAGVLSLIDSLQKNTTLQELKIDNQSQPLGNKVEMEIASMLEKNTTLLKFGYHFTQQGPRLRGSNAMMNNNDLVRKRRLEGGPIFPKCRTNV
;
A
#
# COMPACT_ATOMS: atom_id res chain seq x y z
N ASN A 1 -49.89 25.98 -4.29
CA ASN A 1 -49.53 26.16 -2.87
C ASN A 1 -48.95 24.88 -2.28
N ASN A 2 -47.63 24.67 -2.40
CA ASN A 2 -46.83 24.44 -1.21
C ASN A 2 -45.38 24.87 -1.50
N SER A 3 -44.85 25.67 -0.58
CA SER A 3 -43.74 26.60 -0.76
C SER A 3 -42.40 25.96 -0.43
N LEU A 4 -41.36 26.43 -1.13
CA LEU A 4 -39.95 26.25 -0.84
C LEU A 4 -39.53 26.99 0.44
N ALA A 5 -38.47 26.44 1.04
CA ALA A 5 -37.42 27.06 1.86
C ALA A 5 -37.79 27.67 3.23
N GLU A 6 -37.00 27.30 4.25
CA GLU A 6 -36.18 28.25 5.02
C GLU A 6 -35.29 27.50 6.04
N HIS A 7 -33.98 27.48 5.78
CA HIS A 7 -32.96 27.21 6.80
C HIS A 7 -32.49 28.56 7.35
N THR A 8 -32.97 28.91 8.54
CA THR A 8 -32.55 30.11 9.27
C THR A 8 -31.20 29.86 9.92
N VAL A 9 -30.12 30.41 9.36
CA VAL A 9 -28.83 30.51 10.04
C VAL A 9 -28.75 31.89 10.69
N PHE A 10 -28.76 31.92 12.03
CA PHE A 10 -28.53 33.12 12.84
C PHE A 10 -27.10 33.61 12.65
N PHE A 11 -26.92 34.85 12.16
CA PHE A 11 -25.63 35.54 12.12
C PHE A 11 -25.59 36.55 13.29
N VAL A 12 -24.94 36.18 14.39
CA VAL A 12 -24.63 37.12 15.48
C VAL A 12 -23.32 37.83 15.13
N MET A 13 -23.41 39.12 14.77
CA MET A 13 -22.25 40.02 14.64
C MET A 13 -21.61 40.23 16.01
N GLY A 14 -20.63 39.39 16.35
CA GLY A 14 -19.74 39.57 17.49
C GLY A 14 -18.41 40.18 17.05
N PHE A 15 -18.10 41.37 17.57
CA PHE A 15 -16.78 42.00 17.54
C PHE A 15 -15.69 40.99 17.96
N CYS A 16 -14.64 40.82 17.16
CA CYS A 16 -13.51 39.94 17.51
C CYS A 16 -12.18 40.71 17.55
N SER A 17 -11.57 40.69 18.73
CA SER A 17 -10.23 41.15 19.09
C SER A 17 -9.11 40.43 18.32
N PRO A 18 -7.89 41.00 18.25
CA PRO A 18 -6.75 40.36 17.57
C PRO A 18 -6.19 39.21 18.42
N GLY A 19 -6.56 37.99 18.07
CA GLY A 19 -6.07 36.77 18.74
C GLY A 19 -6.83 35.49 18.41
N VAL A 20 -7.78 35.53 17.48
CA VAL A 20 -8.64 34.39 17.16
C VAL A 20 -8.00 33.55 16.06
N ILE A 21 -7.74 32.28 16.37
CA ILE A 21 -7.38 31.23 15.42
C ILE A 21 -8.51 31.19 14.37
N GLN A 22 -8.22 31.62 13.15
CA GLN A 22 -9.19 31.51 12.06
C GLN A 22 -9.43 30.03 11.78
N CYS A 23 -10.69 29.59 11.86
CA CYS A 23 -11.07 28.29 11.34
C CYS A 23 -10.63 28.20 9.88
N THR A 24 -9.87 27.17 9.53
CA THR A 24 -9.48 26.94 8.15
C THR A 24 -10.75 26.78 7.31
N GLN A 25 -10.88 27.59 6.25
CA GLN A 25 -11.99 27.44 5.32
C GLN A 25 -11.95 26.03 4.74
N TYR A 26 -13.06 25.30 4.86
CA TYR A 26 -13.22 24.01 4.21
C TYR A 26 -13.08 24.23 2.69
N LYS A 27 -11.97 23.74 2.13
CA LYS A 27 -11.84 23.64 0.68
C LYS A 27 -12.58 22.37 0.27
N PRO A 28 -13.70 22.46 -0.47
CA PRO A 28 -14.31 21.26 -1.03
C PRO A 28 -13.24 20.54 -1.84
N VAL A 29 -12.95 19.30 -1.45
CA VAL A 29 -12.04 18.45 -2.21
C VAL A 29 -12.80 18.05 -3.47
N PRO A 30 -12.32 18.39 -4.68
CA PRO A 30 -12.94 17.90 -5.90
C PRO A 30 -12.94 16.38 -5.87
N ASP A 31 -14.08 15.75 -6.19
CA ASP A 31 -14.13 14.30 -6.31
C ASP A 31 -13.13 13.87 -7.39
N GLU A 32 -12.17 13.02 -7.03
CA GLU A 32 -11.24 12.43 -8.00
C GLU A 32 -12.03 11.60 -9.02
N GLU A 33 -11.64 11.70 -10.29
CA GLU A 33 -12.26 10.88 -11.33
C GLU A 33 -12.10 9.39 -10.99
N PRO A 34 -13.15 8.57 -11.21
CA PRO A 34 -13.09 7.15 -10.92
C PRO A 34 -12.01 6.48 -11.76
N ASN A 35 -11.30 5.51 -11.16
CA ASN A 35 -10.30 4.72 -11.88
C ASN A 35 -10.94 4.00 -13.08
N SER A 36 -10.44 4.31 -14.28
CA SER A 36 -10.93 3.82 -15.56
C SER A 36 -10.28 2.51 -16.04
N THR A 37 -9.44 1.88 -15.20
CA THR A 37 -8.75 0.64 -15.54
C THR A 37 -9.75 -0.48 -15.82
N ASP A 38 -9.66 -1.08 -17.01
CA ASP A 38 -10.46 -2.27 -17.35
C ASP A 38 -9.90 -3.51 -16.64
N VAL A 39 -10.71 -4.07 -15.74
CA VAL A 39 -10.32 -5.20 -14.88
C VAL A 39 -10.13 -6.49 -15.68
N GLU A 40 -10.91 -6.74 -16.73
CA GLU A 40 -10.82 -7.99 -17.48
C GLU A 40 -9.70 -7.93 -18.52
N GLU A 41 -9.57 -6.80 -19.22
CA GLU A 41 -8.48 -6.58 -20.17
C GLU A 41 -7.13 -6.62 -19.47
N THR A 42 -7.00 -5.96 -18.31
CA THR A 42 -5.76 -5.97 -17.53
C THR A 42 -5.41 -7.37 -17.05
N LEU A 43 -6.38 -8.17 -16.60
CA LEU A 43 -6.15 -9.56 -16.23
C LEU A 43 -5.63 -10.40 -17.41
N LEU A 44 -6.17 -10.17 -18.61
CA LEU A 44 -5.69 -10.83 -19.83
C LEU A 44 -4.25 -10.42 -20.18
N LYS A 45 -3.89 -9.15 -20.02
CA LYS A 45 -2.52 -8.66 -20.22
C LYS A 45 -1.53 -9.29 -19.24
N ILE A 46 -1.90 -9.40 -17.95
CA ILE A 46 -1.08 -10.11 -16.95
C ILE A 46 -0.87 -11.57 -17.35
N LYS A 47 -1.93 -12.27 -17.76
CA LYS A 47 -1.87 -13.67 -18.21
C LYS A 47 -1.00 -13.87 -19.45
N ARG A 48 -0.95 -12.88 -20.35
CA ARG A 48 -0.11 -12.88 -21.56
C ARG A 48 1.32 -12.41 -21.30
N ASN A 49 1.63 -12.01 -20.06
CA ASN A 49 2.93 -11.45 -19.69
C ASN A 49 3.32 -10.25 -20.57
N ASP A 50 2.36 -9.35 -20.78
CA ASP A 50 2.52 -8.15 -21.59
C ASP A 50 3.73 -7.32 -21.11
N PRO A 51 4.74 -7.06 -21.97
CA PRO A 51 5.98 -6.38 -21.59
C PRO A 51 5.77 -4.92 -21.17
N ASP A 52 4.66 -4.30 -21.57
CA ASP A 52 4.39 -2.89 -21.27
C ASP A 52 3.62 -2.72 -19.95
N LEU A 53 3.08 -3.81 -19.37
CA LEU A 53 2.29 -3.78 -18.15
C LEU A 53 3.16 -3.89 -16.89
N VAL A 54 3.90 -2.83 -16.57
CA VAL A 54 4.79 -2.77 -15.39
C VAL A 54 4.01 -2.48 -14.09
N GLU A 55 2.88 -1.78 -14.19
CA GLU A 55 2.08 -1.36 -13.04
C GLU A 55 0.60 -1.70 -13.25
N VAL A 56 0.02 -2.30 -12.23
CA VAL A 56 -1.40 -2.66 -12.20
C VAL A 56 -2.04 -1.94 -11.02
N ASN A 57 -2.93 -1.00 -11.33
CA ASN A 57 -3.61 -0.16 -10.35
C ASN A 57 -5.13 -0.36 -10.44
N LEU A 58 -5.70 -1.08 -9.47
CA LEU A 58 -7.14 -1.31 -9.34
C LEU A 58 -7.76 -0.48 -8.21
N ASN A 59 -7.08 0.60 -7.79
CA ASN A 59 -7.52 1.40 -6.64
C ASN A 59 -8.91 1.99 -6.87
N ASN A 60 -9.74 1.96 -5.83
CA ASN A 60 -11.07 2.56 -5.77
C ASN A 60 -12.08 2.01 -6.80
N ILE A 61 -11.75 0.92 -7.51
CA ILE A 61 -12.70 0.21 -8.37
C ILE A 61 -13.62 -0.63 -7.46
N LYS A 62 -14.87 -0.19 -7.36
CA LYS A 62 -15.88 -0.85 -6.54
C LYS A 62 -16.41 -2.10 -7.25
N ASN A 63 -16.78 -3.11 -6.46
CA ASN A 63 -17.48 -4.32 -6.92
C ASN A 63 -16.65 -5.29 -7.78
N ILE A 64 -15.32 -5.31 -7.66
CA ILE A 64 -14.53 -6.41 -8.23
C ILE A 64 -14.88 -7.71 -7.48
N PRO A 65 -15.30 -8.79 -8.18
CA PRO A 65 -15.56 -10.06 -7.52
C PRO A 65 -14.30 -10.62 -6.85
N VAL A 66 -14.45 -11.18 -5.65
CA VAL A 66 -13.35 -11.88 -4.95
C VAL A 66 -12.67 -12.95 -5.84
N PRO A 67 -13.40 -13.77 -6.61
CA PRO A 67 -12.76 -14.72 -7.54
C PRO A 67 -11.88 -14.05 -8.58
N THR A 68 -12.26 -12.86 -9.07
CA THR A 68 -11.46 -12.09 -10.02
C THR A 68 -10.15 -11.65 -9.37
N LEU A 69 -10.19 -11.08 -8.16
CA LEU A 69 -8.97 -10.69 -7.43
C LEU A 69 -8.06 -11.89 -7.11
N LYS A 70 -8.64 -13.06 -6.82
CA LYS A 70 -7.86 -14.30 -6.71
C LYS A 70 -7.21 -14.70 -8.03
N ALA A 71 -7.93 -14.56 -9.16
CA ALA A 71 -7.38 -14.81 -10.48
C ALA A 71 -6.22 -13.85 -10.84
N TYR A 72 -6.25 -12.61 -10.34
CA TYR A 72 -5.10 -11.70 -10.42
C TYR A 72 -3.88 -12.26 -9.67
N ALA A 73 -4.07 -12.71 -8.42
CA ALA A 73 -2.98 -13.31 -7.65
C ALA A 73 -2.41 -14.56 -8.34
N GLU A 74 -3.27 -15.44 -8.86
CA GLU A 74 -2.87 -16.64 -9.61
C GLU A 74 -2.10 -16.29 -10.89
N ALA A 75 -2.58 -15.31 -11.66
CA ALA A 75 -1.92 -14.87 -12.89
C ALA A 75 -0.55 -14.24 -12.60
N LEU A 76 -0.43 -13.49 -11.51
CA LEU A 76 0.81 -12.87 -11.08
C LEU A 76 1.87 -13.88 -10.62
N MET A 77 1.51 -15.11 -10.21
CA MET A 77 2.48 -16.12 -9.74
C MET A 77 3.63 -16.38 -10.74
N LYS A 78 3.33 -16.35 -12.04
CA LYS A 78 4.30 -16.61 -13.12
C LYS A 78 4.58 -15.38 -14.00
N ASN A 79 4.00 -14.23 -13.65
CA ASN A 79 4.22 -13.00 -14.40
C ASN A 79 5.63 -12.46 -14.10
N SER A 80 6.34 -12.04 -15.14
CA SER A 80 7.73 -11.59 -15.06
C SER A 80 7.92 -10.10 -15.40
N VAL A 81 6.83 -9.34 -15.53
CA VAL A 81 6.85 -7.93 -15.95
C VAL A 81 6.30 -6.99 -14.86
N VAL A 82 5.18 -7.35 -14.23
CA VAL A 82 4.49 -6.50 -13.27
C VAL A 82 5.36 -6.33 -12.03
N GLU A 83 5.76 -5.08 -11.77
CA GLU A 83 6.57 -4.71 -10.61
C GLU A 83 5.74 -4.07 -9.49
N ARG A 84 4.57 -3.50 -9.82
CA ARG A 84 3.70 -2.79 -8.86
C ARG A 84 2.25 -3.26 -8.99
N PHE A 85 1.67 -3.71 -7.89
CA PHE A 85 0.27 -4.12 -7.83
C PHE A 85 -0.45 -3.43 -6.67
N SER A 86 -1.58 -2.79 -6.98
CA SER A 86 -2.35 -2.00 -6.01
C SER A 86 -3.84 -2.30 -6.13
N ILE A 87 -4.48 -2.64 -5.00
CA ILE A 87 -5.91 -2.98 -4.89
C ILE A 87 -6.57 -2.21 -3.73
N VAL A 88 -6.18 -0.94 -3.55
CA VAL A 88 -6.66 -0.10 -2.44
C VAL A 88 -8.17 0.15 -2.58
N GLY A 89 -8.92 0.00 -1.49
CA GLY A 89 -10.35 0.36 -1.51
C GLY A 89 -11.23 -0.56 -2.38
N THR A 90 -10.80 -1.79 -2.65
CA THR A 90 -11.50 -2.75 -3.54
C THR A 90 -12.44 -3.70 -2.78
N ARG A 91 -12.57 -3.54 -1.45
CA ARG A 91 -13.29 -4.46 -0.55
C ARG A 91 -12.68 -5.86 -0.49
N SER A 92 -11.36 -5.96 -0.67
CA SER A 92 -10.62 -7.22 -0.54
C SER A 92 -10.67 -7.76 0.90
N ASN A 93 -10.65 -9.08 1.05
CA ASN A 93 -10.75 -9.80 2.34
C ASN A 93 -9.70 -10.91 2.45
N ASP A 94 -9.72 -11.67 3.55
CA ASP A 94 -8.73 -12.71 3.84
C ASP A 94 -8.51 -13.73 2.70
N PRO A 95 -9.55 -14.26 2.01
CA PRO A 95 -9.34 -15.09 0.83
C PRO A 95 -8.45 -14.48 -0.26
N VAL A 96 -8.53 -13.17 -0.49
CA VAL A 96 -7.66 -12.45 -1.42
C VAL A 96 -6.26 -12.35 -0.84
N ALA A 97 -6.13 -12.00 0.45
CA ALA A 97 -4.83 -11.93 1.13
C ALA A 97 -4.08 -13.26 1.12
N PHE A 98 -4.76 -14.39 1.34
CA PHE A 98 -4.17 -15.73 1.25
C PHE A 98 -3.70 -16.06 -0.16
N ALA A 99 -4.49 -15.72 -1.19
CA ALA A 99 -4.06 -15.91 -2.58
C ALA A 99 -2.82 -15.06 -2.92
N LEU A 100 -2.77 -13.81 -2.44
CA LEU A 100 -1.60 -12.94 -2.59
C LEU A 100 -0.37 -13.46 -1.83
N ALA A 101 -0.56 -14.02 -0.63
CA ALA A 101 0.52 -14.64 0.13
C ALA A 101 1.12 -15.85 -0.61
N GLU A 102 0.29 -16.70 -1.19
CA GLU A 102 0.77 -17.81 -2.03
C GLU A 102 1.48 -17.31 -3.30
N MET A 103 0.98 -16.23 -3.90
CA MET A 103 1.64 -15.58 -5.04
C MET A 103 3.01 -15.04 -4.66
N LEU A 104 3.16 -14.35 -3.52
CA LEU A 104 4.44 -13.80 -3.07
C LEU A 104 5.49 -14.89 -2.78
N LYS A 105 5.09 -16.11 -2.41
CA LYS A 105 6.04 -17.22 -2.22
C LYS A 105 6.70 -17.68 -3.53
N VAL A 106 6.07 -17.40 -4.68
CA VAL A 106 6.48 -17.90 -6.00
C VAL A 106 6.96 -16.78 -6.93
N ASN A 107 6.30 -15.63 -6.90
CA ASN A 107 6.63 -14.51 -7.76
C ASN A 107 7.97 -13.87 -7.36
N VAL A 108 8.80 -13.61 -8.37
CA VAL A 108 10.15 -13.05 -8.21
C VAL A 108 10.34 -11.71 -8.94
N THR A 109 9.24 -11.02 -9.27
CA THR A 109 9.27 -9.78 -10.06
C THR A 109 8.65 -8.61 -9.31
N LEU A 110 7.58 -8.87 -8.55
CA LEU A 110 6.83 -7.85 -7.85
C LEU A 110 7.72 -7.17 -6.79
N LYS A 111 7.75 -5.83 -6.84
CA LYS A 111 8.52 -4.96 -5.94
C LYS A 111 7.64 -4.18 -4.97
N SER A 112 6.41 -3.84 -5.36
CA SER A 112 5.46 -3.11 -4.51
C SER A 112 4.08 -3.74 -4.52
N LEU A 113 3.54 -4.00 -3.34
CA LEU A 113 2.18 -4.48 -3.12
C LEU A 113 1.44 -3.51 -2.19
N ASN A 114 0.29 -3.00 -2.64
CA ASN A 114 -0.58 -2.16 -1.82
C ASN A 114 -1.98 -2.78 -1.68
N VAL A 115 -2.35 -3.08 -0.44
CA VAL A 115 -3.67 -3.63 -0.06
C VAL A 115 -4.36 -2.77 1.02
N GLU A 116 -4.00 -1.50 1.13
CA GLU A 116 -4.60 -0.53 2.07
C GLU A 116 -6.11 -0.39 1.89
N SER A 117 -6.79 0.10 2.93
CA SER A 117 -8.22 0.46 2.87
C SER A 117 -9.13 -0.69 2.43
N ASN A 118 -8.90 -1.89 2.98
CA ASN A 118 -9.65 -3.12 2.67
C ASN A 118 -10.23 -3.77 3.96
N PHE A 119 -10.75 -4.99 3.84
CA PHE A 119 -11.35 -5.78 4.92
C PHE A 119 -10.48 -7.00 5.27
N ILE A 120 -9.15 -6.83 5.22
CA ILE A 120 -8.21 -7.90 5.56
C ILE A 120 -8.02 -7.91 7.08
N THR A 121 -8.19 -9.08 7.70
CA THR A 121 -8.03 -9.25 9.14
C THR A 121 -6.56 -9.50 9.49
N GLY A 122 -6.25 -9.57 10.80
CA GLY A 122 -4.93 -9.98 11.26
C GLY A 122 -4.47 -11.34 10.69
N ALA A 123 -5.38 -12.27 10.43
CA ALA A 123 -5.02 -13.56 9.85
C ALA A 123 -4.52 -13.43 8.40
N GLY A 124 -5.23 -12.66 7.57
CA GLY A 124 -4.80 -12.37 6.20
C GLY A 124 -3.47 -11.61 6.15
N VAL A 125 -3.30 -10.61 7.01
CA VAL A 125 -2.05 -9.85 7.12
C VAL A 125 -0.87 -10.73 7.54
N LEU A 126 -1.04 -11.59 8.55
CA LEU A 126 0.02 -12.50 8.98
C LEU A 126 0.43 -13.45 7.86
N SER A 127 -0.52 -13.93 7.05
CA SER A 127 -0.21 -14.77 5.89
C SER A 127 0.63 -14.02 4.84
N LEU A 128 0.30 -12.76 4.55
CA LEU A 128 1.10 -11.91 3.66
C LEU A 128 2.54 -11.75 4.18
N ILE A 129 2.71 -11.49 5.47
CA ILE A 129 4.04 -11.24 6.05
C ILE A 129 4.84 -12.53 6.18
N ASP A 130 4.20 -13.66 6.49
CA ASP A 130 4.85 -14.97 6.51
C ASP A 130 5.42 -15.34 5.14
N SER A 131 4.72 -14.98 4.05
CA SER A 131 5.23 -15.18 2.69
C SER A 131 6.55 -14.46 2.40
N LEU A 132 6.81 -13.34 3.09
CA LEU A 132 8.05 -12.57 2.95
C LEU A 132 9.29 -13.29 3.48
N GLN A 133 9.14 -14.35 4.27
CA GLN A 133 10.29 -15.16 4.68
C GLN A 133 10.95 -15.88 3.50
N LYS A 134 10.17 -16.16 2.44
CA LYS A 134 10.65 -16.82 1.21
C LYS A 134 10.83 -15.84 0.05
N ASN A 135 10.13 -14.71 0.07
CA ASN A 135 10.22 -13.71 -0.97
C ASN A 135 11.44 -12.79 -0.77
N THR A 136 12.26 -12.66 -1.81
CA THR A 136 13.45 -11.79 -1.78
C THR A 136 13.37 -10.59 -2.73
N THR A 137 12.21 -10.36 -3.36
CA THR A 137 12.03 -9.38 -4.43
C THR A 137 11.14 -8.20 -4.04
N LEU A 138 10.17 -8.42 -3.15
CA LEU A 138 9.27 -7.39 -2.66
C LEU A 138 10.02 -6.41 -1.77
N GLN A 139 9.93 -5.12 -2.11
CA GLN A 139 10.59 -4.01 -1.44
C GLN A 139 9.62 -3.14 -0.66
N GLU A 140 8.35 -3.12 -1.05
CA GLU A 140 7.31 -2.31 -0.42
C GLU A 140 6.03 -3.12 -0.22
N LEU A 141 5.53 -3.13 1.01
CA LEU A 141 4.26 -3.72 1.38
C LEU A 141 3.46 -2.69 2.18
N LYS A 142 2.27 -2.34 1.69
CA LYS A 142 1.34 -1.40 2.35
C LYS A 142 0.05 -2.11 2.72
N ILE A 143 -0.29 -2.09 4.00
CA ILE A 143 -1.43 -2.82 4.58
C ILE A 143 -2.27 -1.93 5.51
N ASP A 144 -2.02 -0.63 5.58
CA ASP A 144 -2.67 0.27 6.53
C ASP A 144 -4.17 0.47 6.26
N ASN A 145 -4.86 1.10 7.20
CA ASN A 145 -6.28 1.46 7.11
C ASN A 145 -7.22 0.27 6.82
N GLN A 146 -6.95 -0.91 7.38
CA GLN A 146 -7.91 -2.02 7.31
C GLN A 146 -9.17 -1.69 8.12
N SER A 147 -10.30 -2.29 7.72
CA SER A 147 -11.61 -2.06 8.35
C SER A 147 -11.66 -2.29 9.86
N GLN A 148 -10.74 -3.09 10.40
CA GLN A 148 -10.61 -3.41 11.81
C GLN A 148 -9.14 -3.33 12.24
N PRO A 149 -8.86 -2.97 13.51
CA PRO A 149 -7.50 -3.03 14.03
C PRO A 149 -6.97 -4.48 14.04
N LEU A 150 -5.69 -4.66 13.72
CA LEU A 150 -5.08 -6.00 13.65
C LEU A 150 -4.93 -6.68 15.02
N GLY A 151 -4.77 -5.87 16.08
CA GLY A 151 -4.65 -6.31 17.47
C GLY A 151 -3.20 -6.53 17.92
N ASN A 152 -2.95 -6.32 19.22
CA ASN A 152 -1.59 -6.27 19.79
C ASN A 152 -0.77 -7.55 19.55
N LYS A 153 -1.39 -8.73 19.65
CA LYS A 153 -0.71 -10.01 19.41
C LYS A 153 -0.22 -10.12 17.97
N VAL A 154 -1.04 -9.68 17.02
CA VAL A 154 -0.70 -9.69 15.60
C VAL A 154 0.45 -8.72 15.34
N GLU A 155 0.40 -7.50 15.87
CA GLU A 155 1.48 -6.52 15.71
C GLU A 155 2.85 -7.04 16.21
N MET A 156 2.87 -7.74 17.35
CA MET A 156 4.09 -8.35 17.87
C MET A 156 4.66 -9.41 16.92
N GLU A 157 3.79 -10.23 16.32
CA GLU A 157 4.18 -11.27 15.37
C GLU A 157 4.68 -10.64 14.05
N ILE A 158 4.02 -9.59 13.57
CA ILE A 158 4.46 -8.79 12.42
C ILE A 158 5.89 -8.30 12.64
N ALA A 159 6.17 -7.66 13.78
CA ALA A 159 7.51 -7.16 14.07
C ALA A 159 8.56 -8.28 14.10
N SER A 160 8.22 -9.43 14.71
CA SER A 160 9.08 -10.62 14.75
C SER A 160 9.42 -11.16 13.35
N MET A 161 8.44 -11.17 12.43
CA MET A 161 8.66 -11.62 11.06
C MET A 161 9.43 -10.60 10.22
N LEU A 162 9.18 -9.29 10.39
CA LEU A 162 9.89 -8.23 9.68
C LEU A 162 11.39 -8.23 10.02
N GLU A 163 11.77 -8.55 11.26
CA GLU A 163 13.18 -8.68 11.65
C GLU A 163 13.94 -9.81 10.95
N LYS A 164 13.22 -10.84 10.47
CA LYS A 164 13.81 -11.97 9.75
C LYS A 164 13.98 -11.70 8.26
N ASN A 165 13.25 -10.72 7.71
CA ASN A 165 13.33 -10.36 6.30
C ASN A 165 14.33 -9.22 6.07
N THR A 166 15.22 -9.37 5.09
CA THR A 166 16.29 -8.39 4.78
C THR A 166 16.08 -7.64 3.47
N THR A 167 14.95 -7.84 2.80
CA THR A 167 14.69 -7.36 1.43
C THR A 167 13.65 -6.25 1.40
N LEU A 168 12.66 -6.29 2.30
CA LEU A 168 11.63 -5.26 2.43
C LEU A 168 12.25 -3.96 2.95
N LEU A 169 12.01 -2.86 2.24
CA LEU A 169 12.56 -1.54 2.53
C LEU A 169 11.54 -0.59 3.12
N LYS A 170 10.25 -0.82 2.81
CA LYS A 170 9.13 -0.02 3.26
C LYS A 170 7.99 -0.92 3.69
N PHE A 171 7.54 -0.72 4.94
CA PHE A 171 6.35 -1.36 5.48
C PHE A 171 5.34 -0.28 5.87
N GLY A 172 4.28 -0.15 5.08
CA GLY A 172 3.21 0.81 5.28
C GLY A 172 2.17 0.26 6.24
N TYR A 173 2.38 0.51 7.54
CA TYR A 173 1.43 0.19 8.60
C TYR A 173 1.69 1.05 9.83
N HIS A 174 0.64 1.65 10.38
CA HIS A 174 0.71 2.32 11.66
C HIS A 174 0.55 1.35 12.84
N PHE A 175 1.67 0.93 13.44
CA PHE A 175 1.66 0.14 14.67
C PHE A 175 1.06 0.92 15.84
N THR A 176 0.08 0.34 16.54
CA THR A 176 -0.49 0.93 17.75
C THR A 176 0.47 0.82 18.94
N GLN A 177 1.20 -0.29 19.06
CA GLN A 177 2.12 -0.55 20.17
C GLN A 177 3.53 0.00 19.88
N GLN A 178 4.12 0.69 20.85
CA GLN A 178 5.46 1.30 20.70
C GLN A 178 6.57 0.26 20.46
N GLY A 179 6.47 -0.91 21.09
CA GLY A 179 7.46 -2.00 20.94
C GLY A 179 7.57 -2.50 19.50
N PRO A 180 6.50 -3.08 18.92
CA PRO A 180 6.43 -3.45 17.50
C PRO A 180 6.80 -2.32 16.55
N ARG A 181 6.35 -1.09 16.84
CA ARG A 181 6.67 0.11 16.03
C ARG A 181 8.18 0.32 15.92
N LEU A 182 8.88 0.32 17.05
CA LEU A 182 10.33 0.53 17.07
C LEU A 182 11.06 -0.63 16.39
N ARG A 183 10.66 -1.88 16.66
CA ARG A 183 11.23 -3.08 16.03
C ARG A 183 11.06 -3.09 14.52
N GLY A 184 9.86 -2.82 14.01
CA GLY A 184 9.57 -2.70 12.59
C GLY A 184 10.36 -1.57 11.93
N SER A 185 10.43 -0.39 12.57
CA SER A 185 11.24 0.74 12.09
C SER A 185 12.73 0.38 11.97
N ASN A 186 13.28 -0.28 13.00
CA ASN A 186 14.67 -0.72 13.00
C ASN A 186 14.94 -1.77 11.92
N ALA A 187 14.01 -2.73 11.71
CA ALA A 187 14.13 -3.71 10.64
C ALA A 187 14.22 -3.03 9.26
N MET A 188 13.32 -2.07 8.96
CA MET A 188 13.38 -1.31 7.71
C MET A 188 14.66 -0.48 7.59
N MET A 189 15.11 0.15 8.69
CA MET A 189 16.36 0.91 8.72
C MET A 189 17.57 0.03 8.40
N ASN A 190 17.66 -1.17 9.00
CA ASN A 190 18.72 -2.14 8.75
C ASN A 190 18.74 -2.58 7.28
N ASN A 191 17.57 -2.86 6.70
CA ASN A 191 17.46 -3.29 5.31
C ASN A 191 17.88 -2.19 4.33
N ASN A 192 17.48 -0.94 4.59
CA ASN A 192 17.95 0.21 3.82
C ASN A 192 19.47 0.43 3.96
N ASP A 193 20.05 0.22 5.15
CA ASP A 193 21.50 0.30 5.34
C ASP A 193 22.25 -0.81 4.59
N LEU A 194 21.70 -2.03 4.50
CA LEU A 194 22.24 -3.10 3.66
C LEU A 194 22.26 -2.70 2.18
N VAL A 195 21.20 -2.08 1.68
CA VAL A 195 21.17 -1.53 0.31
C VAL A 195 22.26 -0.47 0.12
N ARG A 196 22.42 0.44 1.10
CA ARG A 196 23.48 1.47 1.07
C ARG A 196 24.88 0.84 1.03
N LYS A 197 25.16 -0.15 1.87
CA LYS A 197 26.45 -0.86 1.91
C LYS A 197 26.76 -1.54 0.58
N ARG A 198 25.78 -2.25 -0.02
CA ARG A 198 25.94 -2.86 -1.34
C ARG A 198 26.29 -1.85 -2.44
N ARG A 199 25.76 -0.62 -2.38
CA ARG A 199 26.10 0.45 -3.34
C ARG A 199 27.54 0.94 -3.18
N LEU A 200 28.09 0.91 -1.98
CA LEU A 200 29.47 1.34 -1.70
C LEU A 200 30.49 0.26 -2.09
N GLU A 201 30.15 -1.02 -1.87
CA GLU A 201 30.96 -2.16 -2.29
C GLU A 201 31.09 -2.26 -3.82
N GLY A 202 30.10 -1.76 -4.57
CA GLY A 202 30.13 -1.65 -6.03
C GLY A 202 31.08 -0.58 -6.60
N GLY A 203 31.86 0.10 -5.76
CA GLY A 203 32.83 1.14 -6.14
C GLY A 203 32.27 2.57 -6.04
N PRO A 204 33.15 3.59 -5.95
CA PRO A 204 32.73 4.98 -5.81
C PRO A 204 31.97 5.46 -7.04
N ILE A 205 30.75 5.97 -6.83
CA ILE A 205 30.05 6.79 -7.81
C ILE A 205 30.75 8.15 -7.82
N PHE A 206 31.78 8.31 -8.64
CA PHE A 206 32.33 9.63 -8.92
C PHE A 206 31.26 10.40 -9.72
N PRO A 207 30.68 11.49 -9.19
CA PRO A 207 29.94 12.41 -10.05
C PRO A 207 30.92 12.89 -11.11
N LYS A 208 30.60 12.68 -12.39
CA LYS A 208 31.36 13.29 -13.48
C LYS A 208 31.27 14.80 -13.26
N CYS A 209 32.31 15.39 -12.67
CA CYS A 209 32.50 16.84 -12.71
C CYS A 209 32.45 17.23 -14.18
N ARG A 210 31.47 18.06 -14.53
CA ARG A 210 31.31 18.62 -15.87
C ARG A 210 32.52 19.51 -16.11
N THR A 211 33.56 18.99 -16.76
CA THR A 211 34.65 19.79 -17.27
C THR A 211 34.11 20.57 -18.46
N ASN A 212 33.62 21.78 -18.20
CA ASN A 212 33.55 22.80 -19.23
C ASN A 212 34.96 23.38 -19.36
N VAL A 213 35.72 22.85 -20.31
CA VAL A 213 36.86 23.54 -20.93
C VAL A 213 36.43 23.87 -22.35
#